data_AF-A0AA40HEV0-F1
#
_entry.id   AF-A0AA40HEV0-F1
#
_cell.length_a   1.000
_cell.length_b   1.000
_cell.length_c   1.000
_cell.angle_alpha   90.00
_cell.angle_beta   90.00
_cell.angle_gamma   90.00
#
_symmetry.space_group_name_H-M   'P 1'
#
loop_
_entity.id
_entity.type
_entity.pdbx_description
1 polymer ?
#
loop_
_entity_poly.entity_id
_entity_poly.type
_entity_poly.pdbx_seq_one_letter_code
_entity_poly.pdbx_strand_id
1 'polypeptide(L)'
;MAVVGASPASAAALRSSEPSEGEGELETLMREKHQSAAFCMPPLGIEPATKMTSVAKVYYSQTTQTESRPLMGPGIRRRRVLTKDGRSNVRMEHIADKRFLYLKDLWTTFIDMQWRYKLLLFSATFAGTWFLFGVVWYLVAVAHGDLLELGPPANHTPCVVQVHTLTGAFLFSLESQTTIGYGFRYISEECPLAIVLLIAQLVLTTILEIFITGTFLAKIARPKKRAETIRFSQHAVVAAHNGKPCLMIRVANMRKSLLIGCQVTGKLLQTHQTKEGENIRLNQVNVTFQVDTASDSPFLILPLTFYHVVDETSPLKDLPLRSGEGDFELVLILSGTVESTSATCQVRTSYLPEEILWGYEFTPAISLSASGKYIADFSLFDQVVKVAPPSGLRDSTVCYGDPEKLKLEESLREQAEKEGSALSVRISNV
;
A
#
# COMPACT_ATOMS: atom_id res chain seq x y z
N MET A 1 29.77 -31.88 -28.29
CA MET A 1 29.37 -32.96 -27.35
C MET A 1 28.48 -32.29 -26.31
N ALA A 2 27.16 -32.43 -26.23
CA ALA A 2 26.20 -33.31 -26.89
C ALA A 2 25.09 -32.49 -27.59
N VAL A 3 24.61 -33.06 -28.69
CA VAL A 3 23.50 -32.63 -29.53
C VAL A 3 22.26 -33.38 -29.07
N VAL A 4 21.12 -32.70 -28.90
CA VAL A 4 19.80 -33.32 -29.10
C VAL A 4 18.91 -32.33 -29.82
N GLY A 5 18.71 -32.57 -31.11
CA GLY A 5 17.62 -31.99 -31.89
C GLY A 5 16.43 -32.94 -31.89
N ALA A 6 15.23 -32.39 -32.03
CA ALA A 6 14.06 -33.09 -32.55
C ALA A 6 13.14 -32.10 -33.28
N SER A 7 12.81 -32.47 -34.51
CA SER A 7 12.00 -31.77 -35.52
C SER A 7 10.49 -31.86 -35.22
N PRO A 8 9.63 -31.04 -35.87
CA PRO A 8 8.19 -30.99 -35.61
C PRO A 8 7.37 -31.86 -36.58
N ALA A 9 6.30 -32.50 -36.10
CA ALA A 9 5.04 -32.75 -36.82
C ALA A 9 4.18 -33.77 -36.05
N SER A 10 2.93 -33.39 -35.74
CA SER A 10 1.70 -34.17 -36.04
C SER A 10 0.57 -33.66 -35.13
N ALA A 11 -0.28 -32.79 -35.69
CA ALA A 11 -1.56 -32.43 -35.11
C ALA A 11 -2.60 -33.43 -35.64
N ALA A 12 -3.10 -34.30 -34.77
CA ALA A 12 -4.21 -35.20 -35.05
C ALA A 12 -5.45 -34.73 -34.28
N ALA A 13 -6.57 -34.75 -35.00
CA ALA A 13 -7.87 -34.24 -34.65
C ALA A 13 -8.52 -34.95 -33.44
N LEU A 14 -9.24 -34.18 -32.63
CA LEU A 14 -10.33 -34.67 -31.80
C LEU A 14 -11.50 -33.68 -31.87
N ARG A 15 -12.59 -34.21 -32.42
CA ARG A 15 -13.88 -33.57 -32.68
C ARG A 15 -14.80 -33.97 -31.53
N SER A 16 -15.36 -33.01 -30.80
CA SER A 16 -16.60 -33.23 -30.03
C SER A 16 -17.37 -31.92 -29.92
N SER A 17 -18.64 -32.05 -30.29
CA SER A 17 -19.74 -31.10 -30.46
C SER A 17 -20.27 -30.53 -29.16
N GLU A 18 -20.70 -29.25 -29.17
CA GLU A 18 -22.02 -28.73 -28.71
C GLU A 18 -22.08 -27.17 -28.82
N PRO A 19 -23.26 -26.51 -28.73
CA PRO A 19 -23.81 -25.72 -29.84
C PRO A 19 -23.68 -24.18 -29.74
N SER A 20 -24.03 -23.58 -30.87
CA SER A 20 -24.19 -22.16 -31.20
C SER A 20 -25.33 -21.46 -30.45
N GLU A 21 -25.06 -20.27 -29.90
CA GLU A 21 -26.04 -19.19 -29.71
C GLU A 21 -25.32 -17.87 -29.35
N GLY A 22 -25.59 -16.79 -30.11
CA GLY A 22 -25.52 -15.43 -29.55
C GLY A 22 -24.34 -14.49 -29.89
N GLU A 23 -23.81 -14.47 -31.12
CA GLU A 23 -23.05 -13.31 -31.62
C GLU A 23 -23.90 -12.55 -32.64
N GLY A 24 -24.58 -11.51 -32.17
CA GLY A 24 -25.49 -10.72 -33.00
C GLY A 24 -26.10 -9.52 -32.30
N GLU A 25 -25.37 -8.84 -31.42
CA GLU A 25 -25.85 -7.59 -30.81
C GLU A 25 -24.72 -6.79 -30.11
N LEU A 26 -23.63 -6.46 -30.82
CA LEU A 26 -22.66 -5.47 -30.28
C LEU A 26 -21.79 -4.71 -31.31
N GLU A 27 -22.02 -4.89 -32.63
CA GLU A 27 -21.28 -4.16 -33.68
C GLU A 27 -22.06 -2.99 -34.33
N THR A 28 -23.27 -2.69 -33.88
CA THR A 28 -24.14 -1.65 -34.47
C THR A 28 -24.34 -0.41 -33.61
N LEU A 29 -23.43 -0.11 -32.65
CA LEU A 29 -23.52 1.09 -31.82
C LEU A 29 -22.23 1.91 -31.67
N MET A 30 -21.26 1.76 -32.58
CA MET A 30 -20.00 2.52 -32.61
C MET A 30 -19.67 3.05 -34.01
N ARG A 31 -20.70 3.50 -34.75
CA ARG A 31 -20.53 4.13 -36.07
C ARG A 31 -21.42 5.36 -36.25
N GLU A 32 -21.44 6.24 -35.26
CA GLU A 32 -22.03 7.58 -35.41
C GLU A 32 -21.42 8.55 -34.39
N LYS A 33 -20.28 9.16 -34.76
CA LYS A 33 -19.83 10.50 -34.31
C LYS A 33 -18.45 10.83 -34.90
N HIS A 34 -18.45 11.10 -36.21
CA HIS A 34 -17.38 11.82 -36.88
C HIS A 34 -18.04 12.93 -37.71
N GLN A 35 -18.16 14.14 -37.15
CA GLN A 35 -17.86 15.37 -37.91
C GLN A 35 -17.85 16.63 -37.02
N SER A 36 -16.80 17.42 -37.22
CA SER A 36 -16.71 18.88 -37.12
C SER A 36 -16.50 19.55 -35.75
N ALA A 37 -15.27 20.02 -35.52
CA ALA A 37 -15.00 21.41 -35.15
C ALA A 37 -13.50 21.73 -35.33
N ALA A 38 -13.23 22.91 -35.87
CA ALA A 38 -12.00 23.31 -36.53
C ALA A 38 -10.91 23.85 -35.59
N PHE A 39 -9.69 23.79 -36.11
CA PHE A 39 -8.46 24.44 -35.66
C PHE A 39 -8.62 25.96 -35.51
N CYS A 40 -8.07 26.51 -34.41
CA CYS A 40 -7.63 27.91 -34.34
C CYS A 40 -6.36 27.99 -33.47
N MET A 41 -5.24 28.35 -34.10
CA MET A 41 -3.97 28.74 -33.48
C MET A 41 -3.89 30.28 -33.41
N PRO A 42 -3.29 30.88 -32.37
CA PRO A 42 -2.87 32.29 -32.40
C PRO A 42 -1.38 32.44 -32.77
N PRO A 43 -0.95 33.59 -33.30
CA PRO A 43 0.33 33.75 -34.02
C PRO A 43 1.51 34.16 -33.12
N LEU A 44 2.72 33.86 -33.62
CA LEU A 44 4.01 34.39 -33.16
C LEU A 44 4.18 35.88 -33.51
N GLY A 45 4.76 36.66 -32.60
CA GLY A 45 5.31 37.99 -32.82
C GLY A 45 6.71 38.11 -32.22
N ILE A 46 7.62 38.78 -32.93
CA ILE A 46 9.07 38.85 -32.72
C ILE A 46 9.49 40.28 -32.28
N GLU A 47 10.34 40.36 -31.23
CA GLU A 47 11.37 41.37 -30.82
C GLU A 47 11.03 42.80 -30.32
N PRO A 48 11.97 43.55 -29.65
CA PRO A 48 13.34 43.24 -29.16
C PRO A 48 13.65 43.67 -27.68
N ALA A 49 14.93 43.49 -27.31
CA ALA A 49 15.62 43.49 -26.01
C ALA A 49 15.67 44.77 -25.13
N THR A 50 15.84 44.58 -23.81
CA THR A 50 16.56 45.52 -22.92
C THR A 50 17.22 44.79 -21.73
N LYS A 51 18.48 45.13 -21.40
CA LYS A 51 19.31 44.62 -20.29
C LYS A 51 18.79 45.07 -18.91
N MET A 52 19.02 44.28 -17.84
CA MET A 52 19.99 44.58 -16.74
C MET A 52 19.69 43.79 -15.42
N THR A 53 20.78 43.26 -14.83
CA THR A 53 21.06 42.99 -13.39
C THR A 53 20.36 41.90 -12.56
N SER A 54 21.13 40.84 -12.26
CA SER A 54 21.53 40.35 -10.91
C SER A 54 20.52 40.38 -9.75
N VAL A 55 19.93 39.22 -9.38
CA VAL A 55 19.57 38.87 -7.98
C VAL A 55 19.58 37.33 -7.79
N ALA A 56 20.10 36.89 -6.65
CA ALA A 56 20.28 35.50 -6.20
C ALA A 56 18.98 34.65 -6.16
N LYS A 57 19.08 33.38 -6.60
CA LYS A 57 18.00 32.38 -6.48
C LYS A 57 18.08 31.64 -5.14
N VAL A 58 17.14 31.95 -4.24
CA VAL A 58 16.76 31.12 -3.10
C VAL A 58 15.79 30.05 -3.59
N TYR A 59 16.06 28.78 -3.28
CA TYR A 59 15.21 27.64 -3.64
C TYR A 59 13.91 27.66 -2.81
N TYR A 60 12.76 27.80 -3.50
CA TYR A 60 11.43 27.51 -2.96
C TYR A 60 11.22 26.00 -2.88
N SER A 61 10.84 25.50 -1.70
CA SER A 61 10.26 24.16 -1.52
C SER A 61 8.76 24.19 -1.81
N GLN A 62 8.31 23.36 -2.76
CA GLN A 62 6.89 23.21 -3.11
C GLN A 62 6.17 22.33 -2.07
N THR A 63 5.20 22.93 -1.40
CA THR A 63 4.13 22.27 -0.63
C THR A 63 3.04 21.79 -1.60
N THR A 64 2.75 20.49 -1.64
CA THR A 64 1.57 19.97 -2.34
C THR A 64 0.33 20.05 -1.46
N GLN A 65 -0.70 20.61 -2.08
CA GLN A 65 -2.04 20.98 -1.62
C GLN A 65 -2.78 19.89 -0.83
N THR A 66 -3.48 20.32 0.23
CA THR A 66 -4.50 19.52 0.92
C THR A 66 -5.87 20.14 0.57
N GLU A 67 -6.78 19.32 0.08
CA GLU A 67 -8.18 19.69 -0.17
C GLU A 67 -8.84 20.29 1.07
N SER A 68 -9.56 21.38 0.85
CA SER A 68 -10.33 22.14 1.82
C SER A 68 -11.54 21.36 2.34
N ARG A 69 -11.52 21.01 3.63
CA ARG A 69 -12.72 20.77 4.44
C ARG A 69 -12.93 21.97 5.40
N PRO A 70 -14.18 22.37 5.68
CA PRO A 70 -14.46 23.62 6.40
C PRO A 70 -13.92 23.59 7.84
N LEU A 71 -13.41 24.75 8.26
CA LEU A 71 -12.81 25.04 9.56
C LEU A 71 -13.81 24.83 10.71
N MET A 72 -13.72 23.70 11.39
CA MET A 72 -14.06 23.61 12.82
C MET A 72 -12.84 24.07 13.62
N GLY A 73 -13.07 24.84 14.69
CA GLY A 73 -12.11 25.71 15.38
C GLY A 73 -10.81 25.07 15.87
N PRO A 74 -9.88 25.87 16.43
CA PRO A 74 -8.56 25.41 16.83
C PRO A 74 -8.65 24.63 18.16
N GLY A 75 -9.21 23.42 18.10
CA GLY A 75 -8.93 22.41 19.12
C GLY A 75 -7.43 22.08 19.03
N ILE A 76 -6.75 22.08 20.17
CA ILE A 76 -5.37 21.59 20.27
C ILE A 76 -5.40 20.12 19.82
N ARG A 77 -5.10 19.85 18.55
CA ARG A 77 -4.98 18.49 18.05
C ARG A 77 -3.85 17.81 18.83
N ARG A 78 -4.21 16.86 19.70
CA ARG A 78 -3.22 16.06 20.44
C ARG A 78 -2.28 15.40 19.43
N ARG A 79 -0.98 15.42 19.75
CA ARG A 79 0.04 14.82 18.88
C ARG A 79 -0.12 13.29 18.94
N ARG A 80 -0.34 12.67 17.78
CA ARG A 80 -0.43 11.21 17.63
C ARG A 80 0.88 10.62 17.13
N VAL A 81 1.28 9.47 17.66
CA VAL A 81 2.46 8.67 17.27
C VAL A 81 2.18 7.92 15.98
N LEU A 82 0.98 7.37 15.82
CA LEU A 82 0.56 6.65 14.62
C LEU A 82 -0.69 7.33 14.03
N THR A 83 -0.76 7.46 12.71
CA THR A 83 -1.97 7.95 12.02
C THR A 83 -3.08 6.89 11.99
N LYS A 84 -4.35 7.28 11.75
CA LYS A 84 -5.47 6.33 11.60
C LYS A 84 -5.21 5.32 10.48
N ASP A 85 -4.53 5.77 9.42
CA ASP A 85 -4.14 4.94 8.29
C ASP A 85 -2.91 4.03 8.57
N GLY A 86 -2.41 4.00 9.81
CA GLY A 86 -1.32 3.13 10.23
C GLY A 86 0.09 3.59 9.82
N ARG A 87 0.25 4.84 9.37
CA ARG A 87 1.57 5.45 9.10
C ARG A 87 2.17 6.02 10.38
N SER A 88 3.46 5.80 10.60
CA SER A 88 4.20 6.38 11.72
C SER A 88 4.35 7.90 11.54
N ASN A 89 4.05 8.66 12.59
CA ASN A 89 4.23 10.10 12.69
C ASN A 89 5.47 10.46 13.52
N VAL A 90 6.42 9.54 13.63
CA VAL A 90 7.68 9.73 14.36
C VAL A 90 8.78 10.12 13.37
N ARG A 91 9.47 11.23 13.66
CA ARG A 91 10.68 11.62 12.93
C ARG A 91 11.90 11.19 13.72
N MET A 92 12.79 10.46 13.06
CA MET A 92 14.08 10.08 13.63
C MET A 92 15.13 11.10 13.15
N GLU A 93 15.70 11.84 14.10
CA GLU A 93 16.74 12.85 13.86
C GLU A 93 18.08 12.36 14.43
N HIS A 94 19.20 12.92 13.93
CA HIS A 94 20.56 12.64 14.42
C HIS A 94 21.01 11.16 14.41
N ILE A 95 20.59 10.37 13.42
CA ILE A 95 21.19 9.04 13.18
C ILE A 95 22.53 9.26 12.48
N ALA A 96 23.64 9.02 13.19
CA ALA A 96 24.98 9.00 12.59
C ALA A 96 25.02 8.00 11.42
N ASP A 97 25.62 8.41 10.30
CA ASP A 97 25.85 7.58 9.11
C ASP A 97 24.61 6.88 8.51
N LYS A 98 23.45 7.52 8.59
CA LYS A 98 22.20 7.01 7.97
C LYS A 98 22.38 6.59 6.50
N ARG A 99 23.17 7.33 5.71
CA ARG A 99 23.45 7.00 4.30
C ARG A 99 24.25 5.70 4.15
N PHE A 100 25.22 5.46 5.03
CA PHE A 100 26.04 4.25 5.01
C PHE A 100 25.21 3.01 5.36
N LEU A 101 24.26 3.14 6.30
CA LEU A 101 23.33 2.06 6.64
C LEU A 101 22.47 1.63 5.44
N TYR A 102 21.91 2.58 4.68
CA TYR A 102 21.17 2.25 3.45
C TYR A 102 22.06 1.66 2.34
N LEU A 103 23.31 2.11 2.23
CA LEU A 103 24.26 1.55 1.25
C LEU A 103 24.75 0.14 1.62
N LYS A 104 24.76 -0.22 2.89
CA LYS A 104 25.09 -1.59 3.32
C LYS A 104 23.96 -2.57 3.01
N ASP A 105 22.71 -2.10 2.99
CA ASP A 105 21.53 -2.89 2.67
C ASP A 105 20.88 -2.44 1.35
N LEU A 106 21.63 -2.63 0.25
CA LEU A 106 21.20 -2.25 -1.10
C LEU A 106 19.93 -2.99 -1.51
N TRP A 107 19.80 -4.26 -1.15
CA TRP A 107 18.66 -5.10 -1.55
C TRP A 107 17.35 -4.54 -0.99
N THR A 108 17.25 -4.29 0.32
CA THR A 108 16.01 -3.74 0.88
C THR A 108 15.77 -2.32 0.39
N THR A 109 16.83 -1.51 0.25
CA THR A 109 16.73 -0.15 -0.28
C THR A 109 16.13 -0.12 -1.69
N PHE A 110 16.60 -0.99 -2.60
CA PHE A 110 16.02 -1.09 -3.95
C PHE A 110 14.59 -1.62 -3.95
N ILE A 111 14.23 -2.52 -3.04
CA ILE A 111 12.86 -3.02 -2.92
C ILE A 111 11.92 -1.93 -2.40
N ASP A 112 12.33 -1.16 -1.40
CA ASP A 112 11.49 -0.15 -0.74
C ASP A 112 11.39 1.16 -1.51
N MET A 113 12.31 1.42 -2.43
CA MET A 113 12.29 2.56 -3.34
C MET A 113 10.95 2.68 -4.09
N GLN A 114 10.44 3.91 -4.24
CA GLN A 114 9.16 4.16 -4.92
C GLN A 114 9.23 3.75 -6.40
N TRP A 115 8.07 3.40 -6.97
CA TRP A 115 7.97 2.94 -8.37
C TRP A 115 8.60 3.92 -9.38
N ARG A 116 8.41 5.23 -9.20
CA ARG A 116 8.97 6.26 -10.09
C ARG A 116 10.50 6.18 -10.16
N TYR A 117 11.16 6.13 -9.00
CA TYR A 117 12.61 6.02 -8.93
C TYR A 117 13.10 4.64 -9.37
N LYS A 118 12.34 3.57 -9.12
CA LYS A 118 12.68 2.22 -9.60
C LYS A 118 12.63 2.13 -11.13
N LEU A 119 11.60 2.68 -11.76
CA LEU A 119 11.49 2.73 -13.22
C LEU A 119 12.56 3.63 -13.84
N LEU A 120 12.83 4.79 -13.23
CA LEU A 120 13.90 5.67 -13.70
C LEU A 120 15.28 5.01 -13.58
N LEU A 121 15.59 4.38 -12.45
CA LEU A 121 16.83 3.65 -12.27
C LEU A 121 16.95 2.47 -13.24
N PHE A 122 15.86 1.73 -13.47
CA PHE A 122 15.81 0.67 -14.47
C PHE A 122 16.22 1.22 -15.85
N SER A 123 15.50 2.21 -16.36
CA SER A 123 15.78 2.81 -17.67
C SER A 123 17.20 3.38 -17.76
N ALA A 124 17.68 4.03 -16.69
CA ALA A 124 19.03 4.57 -16.62
C ALA A 124 20.12 3.48 -16.66
N THR A 125 19.91 2.33 -16.00
CA THR A 125 20.87 1.21 -16.02
C THR A 125 20.93 0.55 -17.39
N PHE A 126 19.80 0.35 -18.06
CA PHE A 126 19.78 -0.16 -19.44
C PHE A 126 20.47 0.79 -20.41
N ALA A 127 20.05 2.07 -20.44
CA ALA A 127 20.68 3.07 -21.30
C ALA A 127 22.18 3.26 -20.98
N GLY A 128 22.54 3.23 -19.69
CA GLY A 128 23.91 3.37 -19.22
C GLY A 128 24.80 2.18 -19.61
N THR A 129 24.28 0.94 -19.56
CA THR A 129 25.03 -0.25 -19.99
C THR A 129 25.23 -0.29 -21.51
N TRP A 130 24.19 0.02 -22.30
CA TRP A 130 24.31 0.16 -23.76
C TRP A 130 25.32 1.23 -24.15
N PHE A 131 25.32 2.37 -23.46
CA PHE A 131 26.28 3.43 -23.71
C PHE A 131 27.70 3.04 -23.30
N LEU A 132 27.87 2.46 -22.11
CA LEU A 132 29.19 2.04 -21.61
C LEU A 132 29.84 1.03 -22.55
N PHE A 133 29.13 -0.03 -22.92
CA PHE A 133 29.65 -1.01 -23.87
C PHE A 133 29.80 -0.43 -25.28
N GLY A 134 28.90 0.47 -25.70
CA GLY A 134 29.07 1.23 -26.95
C GLY A 134 30.39 2.02 -27.00
N VAL A 135 30.79 2.66 -25.89
CA VAL A 135 32.09 3.32 -25.78
C VAL A 135 33.23 2.31 -25.85
N VAL A 136 33.12 1.17 -25.16
CA VAL A 136 34.16 0.12 -25.22
C VAL A 136 34.31 -0.43 -26.65
N TRP A 137 33.21 -0.68 -27.35
CA TRP A 137 33.23 -1.10 -28.76
C TRP A 137 33.83 -0.04 -29.68
N TYR A 138 33.52 1.23 -29.45
CA TYR A 138 34.14 2.32 -30.18
C TYR A 138 35.65 2.38 -29.93
N LEU A 139 36.10 2.18 -28.68
CA LEU A 139 37.52 2.13 -28.35
C LEU A 139 38.24 0.94 -29.01
N VAL A 140 37.58 -0.22 -29.13
CA VAL A 140 38.12 -1.37 -29.89
C VAL A 140 38.30 -1.00 -31.36
N ALA A 141 37.29 -0.38 -31.98
CA ALA A 141 37.36 0.07 -33.36
C ALA A 141 38.48 1.12 -33.57
N VAL A 142 38.66 2.05 -32.63
CA VAL A 142 39.76 3.04 -32.66
C VAL A 142 41.12 2.38 -32.50
N ALA A 143 41.27 1.46 -31.53
CA ALA A 143 42.53 0.79 -31.28
C ALA A 143 42.96 -0.13 -32.43
N HIS A 144 42.01 -0.75 -33.12
CA HIS A 144 42.26 -1.61 -34.27
C HIS A 144 42.45 -0.84 -35.59
N GLY A 145 42.00 0.41 -35.66
CA GLY A 145 42.09 1.23 -36.87
C GLY A 145 40.90 1.06 -37.83
N ASP A 146 39.74 0.63 -37.33
CA ASP A 146 38.55 0.32 -38.13
C ASP A 146 37.79 1.57 -38.62
N LEU A 147 38.08 2.74 -38.05
CA LEU A 147 37.38 3.97 -38.39
C LEU A 147 37.82 4.47 -39.78
N LEU A 148 36.85 4.83 -40.63
CA LEU A 148 37.09 5.36 -41.97
C LEU A 148 38.01 6.59 -41.98
N GLU A 149 37.99 7.40 -40.92
CA GLU A 149 38.84 8.59 -40.76
C GLU A 149 40.33 8.26 -40.59
N LEU A 150 40.65 7.03 -40.14
CA LEU A 150 42.03 6.56 -40.00
C LEU A 150 42.62 6.05 -41.33
N GLY A 151 41.82 6.03 -42.41
CA GLY A 151 42.24 5.59 -43.74
C GLY A 151 42.71 4.13 -43.76
N PRO A 152 41.86 3.16 -43.36
CA PRO A 152 42.26 1.76 -43.33
C PRO A 152 42.70 1.28 -44.71
N PRO A 153 43.77 0.44 -44.80
CA PRO A 153 44.23 -0.09 -46.07
C PRO A 153 43.16 -0.96 -46.74
N ALA A 154 43.21 -1.09 -48.07
CA ALA A 154 42.18 -1.80 -48.85
C ALA A 154 41.96 -3.28 -48.47
N ASN A 155 42.93 -3.90 -47.76
CA ASN A 155 42.87 -5.28 -47.27
C ASN A 155 42.56 -5.36 -45.76
N HIS A 156 42.10 -4.29 -45.13
CA HIS A 156 41.78 -4.25 -43.71
C HIS A 156 40.40 -4.86 -43.45
N THR A 157 40.36 -5.92 -42.66
CA THR A 157 39.13 -6.55 -42.21
C THR A 157 38.78 -6.03 -40.81
N PRO A 158 37.65 -5.32 -40.64
CA PRO A 158 37.33 -4.69 -39.36
C PRO A 158 36.92 -5.72 -38.31
N CYS A 159 37.14 -5.41 -37.03
CA CYS A 159 36.68 -6.27 -35.93
C CYS A 159 35.15 -6.35 -35.88
N VAL A 160 34.47 -5.22 -36.11
CA VAL A 160 33.01 -5.14 -36.21
C VAL A 160 32.64 -4.39 -37.48
N VAL A 161 31.89 -5.05 -38.35
CA VAL A 161 31.47 -4.51 -39.63
C VAL A 161 30.42 -3.41 -39.42
N GLN A 162 30.55 -2.29 -40.16
CA GLN A 162 29.66 -1.12 -40.12
C GLN A 162 29.62 -0.33 -38.79
N VAL A 163 30.72 -0.35 -38.04
CA VAL A 163 30.92 0.51 -36.85
C VAL A 163 31.91 1.63 -37.16
N HIS A 164 31.39 2.71 -37.74
CA HIS A 164 32.21 3.87 -38.18
C HIS A 164 32.19 5.05 -37.20
N THR A 165 31.16 5.13 -36.35
CA THR A 165 30.93 6.25 -35.42
C THR A 165 30.57 5.73 -34.03
N LEU A 166 30.66 6.59 -33.01
CA LEU A 166 30.20 6.27 -31.66
C LEU A 166 28.72 5.85 -31.64
N THR A 167 27.88 6.49 -32.47
CA THR A 167 26.47 6.09 -32.62
C THR A 167 26.35 4.69 -33.22
N GLY A 168 27.18 4.33 -34.19
CA GLY A 168 27.23 2.98 -34.74
C GLY A 168 27.63 1.93 -33.70
N ALA A 169 28.62 2.25 -32.85
CA ALA A 169 29.08 1.39 -31.77
C ALA A 169 28.03 1.25 -30.65
N PHE A 170 27.33 2.33 -30.32
CA PHE A 170 26.20 2.32 -29.40
C PHE A 170 25.06 1.42 -29.91
N LEU A 171 24.68 1.57 -31.18
CA LEU A 171 23.65 0.72 -31.79
C LEU A 171 24.07 -0.74 -31.80
N PHE A 172 25.33 -1.05 -32.13
CA PHE A 172 25.85 -2.41 -32.05
C PHE A 172 25.79 -3.00 -30.63
N SER A 173 26.18 -2.20 -29.62
CA SER A 173 26.11 -2.61 -28.22
C SER A 173 24.68 -2.89 -27.78
N LEU A 174 23.74 -2.00 -28.13
CA LEU A 174 22.31 -2.17 -27.87
C LEU A 174 21.79 -3.44 -28.56
N GLU A 175 22.00 -3.58 -29.86
CA GLU A 175 21.54 -4.71 -30.68
C GLU A 175 22.03 -6.05 -30.13
N SER A 176 23.29 -6.10 -29.68
CA SER A 176 23.92 -7.28 -29.09
C SER A 176 23.37 -7.60 -27.70
N GLN A 177 23.25 -6.59 -26.83
CA GLN A 177 22.78 -6.79 -25.46
C GLN A 177 21.30 -7.18 -25.40
N THR A 178 20.44 -6.52 -26.19
CA THR A 178 19.00 -6.82 -26.23
C THR A 178 18.67 -7.99 -27.16
N THR A 179 19.69 -8.65 -27.72
CA THR A 179 19.55 -9.79 -28.63
C THR A 179 18.63 -9.50 -29.83
N ILE A 180 18.58 -8.25 -30.30
CA ILE A 180 17.78 -7.87 -31.48
C ILE A 180 18.52 -8.32 -32.74
N GLY A 181 19.82 -8.02 -32.81
CA GLY A 181 20.72 -8.50 -33.86
C GLY A 181 20.20 -8.32 -35.28
N TYR A 182 19.99 -7.07 -35.73
CA TYR A 182 19.47 -6.80 -37.08
C TYR A 182 20.36 -7.38 -38.20
N GLY A 183 21.64 -7.66 -37.91
CA GLY A 183 22.58 -8.30 -38.83
C GLY A 183 23.30 -7.33 -39.77
N PHE A 184 22.92 -6.05 -39.78
CA PHE A 184 23.67 -5.01 -40.51
C PHE A 184 25.05 -4.75 -39.89
N ARG A 185 25.17 -4.92 -38.57
CA ARG A 185 26.43 -4.86 -37.81
C ARG A 185 26.71 -6.23 -37.22
N TYR A 186 27.88 -6.78 -37.49
CA TYR A 186 28.27 -8.10 -37.01
C TYR A 186 29.78 -8.17 -36.74
N ILE A 187 30.16 -9.08 -35.84
CA ILE A 187 31.56 -9.32 -35.48
C ILE A 187 32.23 -10.20 -36.53
N SER A 188 33.45 -9.82 -36.89
CA SER A 188 34.36 -10.60 -37.73
C SER A 188 35.20 -11.58 -36.91
N GLU A 189 35.73 -12.63 -37.55
CA GLU A 189 36.61 -13.62 -36.91
C GLU A 189 38.05 -13.11 -36.66
N GLU A 190 38.37 -11.92 -37.18
CA GLU A 190 39.72 -11.33 -37.16
C GLU A 190 40.21 -10.97 -35.75
N CYS A 191 39.29 -10.55 -34.88
CA CYS A 191 39.62 -10.01 -33.58
C CYS A 191 39.10 -10.91 -32.44
N PRO A 192 39.92 -11.81 -31.88
CA PRO A 192 39.53 -12.63 -30.73
C PRO A 192 39.09 -11.79 -29.52
N LEU A 193 39.67 -10.60 -29.35
CA LEU A 193 39.30 -9.67 -28.29
C LEU A 193 37.83 -9.22 -28.41
N ALA A 194 37.33 -9.02 -29.62
CA ALA A 194 35.93 -8.65 -29.86
C ALA A 194 34.99 -9.79 -29.44
N ILE A 195 35.35 -11.04 -29.75
CA ILE A 195 34.56 -12.21 -29.34
C ILE A 195 34.51 -12.33 -27.82
N VAL A 196 35.65 -12.20 -27.14
CA VAL A 196 35.71 -12.22 -25.67
C VAL A 196 34.93 -11.06 -25.06
N LEU A 197 35.01 -9.87 -25.65
CA LEU A 197 34.26 -8.69 -25.20
C LEU A 197 32.75 -8.91 -25.34
N LEU A 198 32.28 -9.49 -26.45
CA LEU A 198 30.87 -9.84 -26.63
C LEU A 198 30.41 -10.82 -25.56
N ILE A 199 31.17 -11.88 -25.31
CA ILE A 199 30.84 -12.88 -24.27
C ILE A 199 30.77 -12.20 -22.89
N ALA A 200 31.77 -11.38 -22.55
CA ALA A 200 31.80 -10.65 -21.28
C ALA A 200 30.63 -9.67 -21.15
N GLN A 201 30.27 -8.96 -22.23
CA GLN A 201 29.11 -8.08 -22.28
C GLN A 201 27.84 -8.86 -21.96
N LEU A 202 27.56 -9.94 -22.69
CA LEU A 202 26.34 -10.73 -22.52
C LEU A 202 26.24 -11.32 -21.10
N VAL A 203 27.33 -11.89 -20.57
CA VAL A 203 27.32 -12.47 -19.22
C VAL A 203 27.09 -11.40 -18.15
N LEU A 204 27.80 -10.27 -18.21
CA LEU A 204 27.68 -9.21 -17.22
C LEU A 204 26.29 -8.57 -17.24
N THR A 205 25.76 -8.28 -18.43
CA THR A 205 24.45 -7.62 -18.57
C THR A 205 23.33 -8.56 -18.13
N THR A 206 23.40 -9.84 -18.48
CA THR A 206 22.41 -10.84 -18.05
C THR A 206 22.37 -10.97 -16.52
N ILE A 207 23.52 -10.96 -15.85
CA ILE A 207 23.58 -10.98 -14.37
C ILE A 207 22.87 -9.75 -13.78
N LEU A 208 23.11 -8.56 -14.34
CA LEU A 208 22.46 -7.32 -13.90
C LEU A 208 20.94 -7.37 -14.15
N GLU A 209 20.50 -7.89 -15.30
CA GLU A 209 19.09 -8.02 -15.65
C GLU A 209 18.34 -8.97 -14.71
N ILE A 210 18.95 -10.09 -14.35
CA ILE A 210 18.40 -11.04 -13.35
C ILE A 210 18.21 -10.34 -12.01
N PHE A 211 19.22 -9.58 -11.54
CA PHE A 211 19.13 -8.86 -10.26
C PHE A 211 17.98 -7.85 -10.28
N ILE A 212 17.91 -7.02 -11.33
CA ILE A 212 16.89 -6.00 -11.47
C ILE A 212 15.50 -6.63 -11.51
N THR A 213 15.29 -7.63 -12.38
CA THR A 213 14.02 -8.37 -12.50
C THR A 213 13.60 -9.01 -11.18
N GLY A 214 14.56 -9.61 -10.46
CA GLY A 214 14.35 -10.14 -9.10
C GLY A 214 13.82 -9.08 -8.13
N THR A 215 14.36 -7.86 -8.16
CA THR A 215 13.86 -6.77 -7.30
C THR A 215 12.44 -6.30 -7.69
N PHE A 216 12.08 -6.39 -8.97
CA PHE A 216 10.73 -6.05 -9.44
C PHE A 216 9.72 -7.09 -8.93
N LEU A 217 10.01 -8.37 -9.15
CA LEU A 217 9.18 -9.47 -8.67
C LEU A 217 9.02 -9.43 -7.15
N ALA A 218 10.12 -9.24 -6.41
CA ALA A 218 10.10 -9.14 -4.95
C ALA A 218 9.24 -7.94 -4.47
N LYS A 219 9.26 -6.81 -5.18
CA LYS A 219 8.43 -5.64 -4.82
C LYS A 219 6.94 -5.89 -5.10
N ILE A 220 6.61 -6.54 -6.21
CA ILE A 220 5.22 -6.89 -6.59
C ILE A 220 4.64 -7.91 -5.61
N ALA A 221 5.45 -8.88 -5.17
CA ALA A 221 5.05 -9.90 -4.21
C ALA A 221 4.74 -9.35 -2.80
N ARG A 222 5.12 -8.10 -2.48
CA ARG A 222 4.83 -7.52 -1.16
C ARG A 222 3.34 -7.26 -0.97
N PRO A 223 2.71 -7.70 0.13
CA PRO A 223 1.29 -7.53 0.39
C PRO A 223 0.89 -6.09 0.83
N LYS A 224 1.65 -5.06 0.48
CA LYS A 224 1.40 -3.68 0.93
C LYS A 224 0.01 -3.17 0.51
N LYS A 225 -0.42 -3.52 -0.71
CA LYS A 225 -1.76 -3.17 -1.21
C LYS A 225 -2.87 -3.99 -0.57
N ARG A 226 -2.55 -5.18 -0.07
CA ARG A 226 -3.50 -6.02 0.67
C ARG A 226 -3.84 -5.40 2.03
N ALA A 227 -2.86 -4.80 2.71
CA ALA A 227 -3.07 -4.10 3.97
C ALA A 227 -4.09 -2.95 3.85
N GLU A 228 -4.12 -2.24 2.71
CA GLU A 228 -5.09 -1.15 2.44
C GLU A 228 -6.54 -1.64 2.30
N THR A 229 -6.77 -2.95 2.08
CA THR A 229 -8.12 -3.55 1.94
C THR A 229 -8.73 -4.03 3.25
N ILE A 230 -7.98 -3.94 4.35
CA ILE A 230 -8.44 -4.28 5.69
C ILE A 230 -8.73 -2.97 6.40
N ARG A 231 -9.94 -2.84 6.94
CA ARG A 231 -10.41 -1.61 7.55
C ARG A 231 -10.72 -1.84 9.03
N PHE A 232 -10.25 -0.92 9.85
CA PHE A 232 -10.67 -0.77 11.24
C PHE A 232 -11.82 0.24 11.33
N SER A 233 -12.68 0.08 12.32
CA SER A 233 -13.70 1.08 12.69
C SER A 233 -13.06 2.43 13.02
N GLN A 234 -13.72 3.52 12.66
CA GLN A 234 -13.22 4.87 12.94
C GLN A 234 -13.13 5.15 14.45
N HIS A 235 -14.15 4.72 15.21
CA HIS A 235 -14.25 4.87 16.65
C HIS A 235 -14.14 3.50 17.32
N ALA A 236 -13.52 3.45 18.48
CA ALA A 236 -13.66 2.31 19.40
C ALA A 236 -14.81 2.62 20.35
N VAL A 237 -15.51 1.60 20.83
CA VAL A 237 -16.67 1.80 21.72
C VAL A 237 -16.52 0.99 23.00
N VAL A 238 -17.00 1.52 24.11
CA VAL A 238 -16.99 0.82 25.40
C VAL A 238 -18.42 0.63 25.88
N ALA A 239 -18.83 -0.62 26.05
CA ALA A 239 -20.14 -0.96 26.64
C ALA A 239 -20.06 -2.24 27.46
N ALA A 240 -21.14 -2.55 28.17
CA ALA A 240 -21.24 -3.78 28.94
C ALA A 240 -21.54 -4.96 28.00
N HIS A 241 -20.63 -5.93 27.92
CA HIS A 241 -20.82 -7.17 27.19
C HIS A 241 -20.70 -8.35 28.15
N ASN A 242 -21.72 -9.23 28.19
CA ASN A 242 -21.82 -10.33 29.16
C ASN A 242 -21.61 -9.88 30.62
N GLY A 243 -22.16 -8.73 30.98
CA GLY A 243 -22.09 -8.16 32.34
C GLY A 243 -20.74 -7.52 32.71
N LYS A 244 -19.75 -7.51 31.81
CA LYS A 244 -18.44 -6.87 32.04
C LYS A 244 -18.23 -5.68 31.10
N PRO A 245 -17.57 -4.59 31.53
CA PRO A 245 -17.22 -3.49 30.63
C PRO A 245 -16.16 -3.95 29.63
N CYS A 246 -16.45 -3.82 28.34
CA CYS A 246 -15.57 -4.26 27.26
C CYS A 246 -15.31 -3.12 26.28
N LEU A 247 -14.04 -2.91 25.94
CA LEU A 247 -13.63 -2.07 24.82
C LEU A 247 -13.74 -2.88 23.53
N MET A 248 -14.50 -2.39 22.56
CA MET A 248 -14.80 -3.07 21.32
C MET A 248 -14.27 -2.30 20.11
N ILE A 249 -13.63 -3.02 19.19
CA ILE A 249 -13.20 -2.51 17.89
C ILE A 249 -13.67 -3.45 16.79
N ARG A 250 -14.27 -2.88 15.74
CA ARG A 250 -14.64 -3.62 14.55
C ARG A 250 -13.53 -3.63 13.51
N VAL A 251 -13.31 -4.78 12.88
CA VAL A 251 -12.36 -5.01 11.79
C VAL A 251 -13.08 -5.71 10.65
N ALA A 252 -12.79 -5.34 9.41
CA ALA A 252 -13.35 -6.00 8.22
C ALA A 252 -12.30 -6.18 7.12
N ASN A 253 -12.47 -7.29 6.38
CA ASN A 253 -11.77 -7.55 5.13
C ASN A 253 -12.69 -7.14 3.97
N MET A 254 -12.29 -6.14 3.18
CA MET A 254 -13.10 -5.62 2.08
C MET A 254 -12.98 -6.43 0.77
N ARG A 255 -12.23 -7.54 0.79
CA ARG A 255 -11.97 -8.37 -0.40
C ARG A 255 -12.30 -9.82 -0.11
N LYS A 256 -12.73 -10.54 -1.16
CA LYS A 256 -13.18 -11.94 -1.09
C LYS A 256 -12.09 -12.94 -0.68
N SER A 257 -10.83 -12.69 -1.01
CA SER A 257 -9.72 -13.57 -0.61
C SER A 257 -9.59 -13.58 0.91
N LEU A 258 -9.17 -14.70 1.48
CA LEU A 258 -9.14 -14.87 2.93
C LEU A 258 -7.86 -14.29 3.55
N LEU A 259 -7.92 -14.07 4.86
CA LEU A 259 -6.77 -13.77 5.70
C LEU A 259 -6.71 -14.86 6.78
N ILE A 260 -5.61 -15.60 6.80
CA ILE A 260 -5.42 -16.80 7.63
C ILE A 260 -4.67 -16.40 8.89
N GLY A 261 -5.00 -16.97 10.04
CA GLY A 261 -4.27 -16.70 11.29
C GLY A 261 -4.37 -15.25 11.74
N CYS A 262 -5.58 -14.66 11.62
CA CYS A 262 -5.81 -13.28 12.03
C CYS A 262 -5.62 -13.14 13.55
N GLN A 263 -4.80 -12.20 14.00
CA GLN A 263 -4.63 -11.89 15.40
C GLN A 263 -4.62 -10.37 15.58
N VAL A 264 -5.41 -9.87 16.53
CA VAL A 264 -5.43 -8.45 16.91
C VAL A 264 -4.67 -8.29 18.23
N THR A 265 -3.72 -7.36 18.24
CA THR A 265 -2.95 -7.00 19.43
C THR A 265 -3.03 -5.50 19.64
N GLY A 266 -3.20 -5.08 20.90
CA GLY A 266 -3.19 -3.68 21.29
C GLY A 266 -1.93 -3.29 22.04
N LYS A 267 -1.53 -2.04 21.88
CA LYS A 267 -0.45 -1.38 22.62
C LYS A 267 -0.97 -0.04 23.11
N LEU A 268 -1.09 0.10 24.42
CA LEU A 268 -1.39 1.37 25.07
C LEU A 268 -0.09 2.16 25.20
N LEU A 269 -0.06 3.34 24.56
CA LEU A 269 1.04 4.28 24.64
C LEU A 269 0.67 5.38 25.63
N GLN A 270 1.42 5.54 26.71
CA GLN A 270 1.19 6.60 27.70
C GLN A 270 2.49 7.08 28.33
N THR A 271 2.49 8.31 28.85
CA THR A 271 3.59 8.79 29.69
C THR A 271 3.51 8.09 31.05
N HIS A 272 4.63 7.55 31.53
CA HIS A 272 4.70 6.87 32.81
C HIS A 272 5.94 7.31 33.59
N GLN A 273 5.76 7.68 34.85
CA GLN A 273 6.85 7.95 35.77
C GLN A 273 7.16 6.70 36.57
N THR A 274 8.41 6.24 36.56
CA THR A 274 8.82 5.07 37.34
C THR A 274 8.93 5.40 38.83
N LYS A 275 8.99 4.37 39.68
CA LYS A 275 9.13 4.55 41.13
C LYS A 275 10.47 5.18 41.50
N GLU A 276 11.46 5.03 40.62
CA GLU A 276 12.80 5.59 40.69
C GLU A 276 12.87 7.05 40.20
N GLY A 277 11.74 7.63 39.77
CA GLY A 277 11.62 9.02 39.35
C GLY A 277 11.93 9.27 37.86
N GLU A 278 12.17 8.22 37.06
CA GLU A 278 12.42 8.35 35.63
C GLU A 278 11.11 8.61 34.87
N ASN A 279 11.09 9.65 34.04
CA ASN A 279 9.93 9.98 33.21
C ASN A 279 10.03 9.36 31.82
N ILE A 280 9.34 8.24 31.61
CA ILE A 280 9.25 7.56 30.32
C ILE A 280 8.10 8.20 29.52
N ARG A 281 8.44 8.93 28.44
CA ARG A 281 7.45 9.64 27.61
C ARG A 281 6.52 8.74 26.78
N LEU A 282 6.97 7.53 26.44
CA LEU A 282 6.22 6.57 25.61
C LEU A 282 6.39 5.17 26.19
N ASN A 283 5.76 4.93 27.34
CA ASN A 283 5.64 3.57 27.87
C ASN A 283 4.64 2.78 27.03
N GLN A 284 4.97 1.53 26.70
CA GLN A 284 4.15 0.67 25.87
C GLN A 284 3.64 -0.51 26.70
N VAL A 285 2.32 -0.56 26.93
CA VAL A 285 1.69 -1.65 27.68
C VAL A 285 0.82 -2.48 26.75
N ASN A 286 0.90 -3.81 26.87
CA ASN A 286 0.12 -4.71 26.02
C ASN A 286 -1.36 -4.70 26.42
N VAL A 287 -2.23 -4.70 25.42
CA VAL A 287 -3.68 -4.86 25.58
C VAL A 287 -4.11 -6.04 24.72
N THR A 288 -4.63 -7.09 25.36
CA THR A 288 -5.05 -8.32 24.70
C THR A 288 -6.47 -8.19 24.18
N PHE A 289 -6.69 -8.54 22.92
CA PHE A 289 -8.02 -8.55 22.32
C PHE A 289 -8.45 -10.00 22.09
N GLN A 290 -9.72 -10.26 22.39
CA GLN A 290 -10.38 -11.54 22.22
C GLN A 290 -11.52 -11.39 21.21
N VAL A 291 -12.00 -12.53 20.73
CA VAL A 291 -13.12 -12.65 19.80
C VAL A 291 -14.01 -13.79 20.31
N ASP A 292 -15.32 -13.72 20.05
CA ASP A 292 -16.32 -14.66 20.59
C ASP A 292 -16.26 -16.04 19.90
N THR A 293 -15.09 -16.43 19.38
CA THR A 293 -14.87 -17.68 18.65
C THR A 293 -14.03 -18.62 19.51
N ALA A 294 -14.28 -19.92 19.43
CA ALA A 294 -13.53 -20.95 20.15
C ALA A 294 -12.01 -21.04 19.80
N SER A 295 -11.54 -20.26 18.82
CA SER A 295 -10.16 -20.26 18.33
C SER A 295 -9.57 -18.84 18.40
N ASP A 296 -8.30 -18.76 18.81
CA ASP A 296 -7.49 -17.52 18.83
C ASP A 296 -7.25 -16.90 17.44
N SER A 297 -7.66 -17.59 16.37
CA SER A 297 -7.53 -17.13 14.99
C SER A 297 -8.88 -17.11 14.26
N PRO A 298 -9.65 -16.01 14.35
CA PRO A 298 -10.96 -15.94 13.70
C PRO A 298 -10.86 -15.86 12.17
N PHE A 299 -11.88 -16.37 11.50
CA PHE A 299 -12.06 -16.26 10.06
C PHE A 299 -12.69 -14.90 9.70
N LEU A 300 -11.88 -13.96 9.20
CA LEU A 300 -12.31 -12.60 8.84
C LEU A 300 -12.97 -12.54 7.44
N ILE A 301 -14.09 -13.24 7.26
CA ILE A 301 -14.92 -13.20 6.04
C ILE A 301 -15.93 -12.04 6.11
N LEU A 302 -16.57 -11.89 7.26
CA LEU A 302 -17.49 -10.81 7.58
C LEU A 302 -16.82 -9.84 8.57
N PRO A 303 -17.36 -8.61 8.74
CA PRO A 303 -16.91 -7.71 9.80
C PRO A 303 -17.01 -8.39 11.16
N LEU A 304 -15.91 -8.46 11.88
CA LEU A 304 -15.83 -9.02 13.24
C LEU A 304 -15.54 -7.92 14.25
N THR A 305 -16.08 -8.09 15.45
CA THR A 305 -15.83 -7.18 16.58
C THR A 305 -14.91 -7.89 17.55
N PHE A 306 -13.75 -7.28 17.82
CA PHE A 306 -12.80 -7.72 18.82
C PHE A 306 -13.06 -6.95 20.11
N TYR A 307 -13.03 -7.66 21.24
CA TYR A 307 -13.26 -7.06 22.55
C TYR A 307 -12.04 -7.22 23.45
N HIS A 308 -11.82 -6.23 24.30
CA HIS A 308 -10.91 -6.30 25.42
C HIS A 308 -11.74 -6.10 26.69
N VAL A 309 -11.73 -7.10 27.57
CA VAL A 309 -12.41 -7.02 28.86
C VAL A 309 -11.61 -6.09 29.77
N VAL A 310 -12.25 -5.02 30.24
CA VAL A 310 -11.64 -4.08 31.18
C VAL A 310 -11.82 -4.65 32.59
N ASP A 311 -10.92 -5.56 32.96
CA ASP A 311 -10.87 -6.16 34.30
C ASP A 311 -9.88 -5.42 35.22
N GLU A 312 -9.72 -5.92 36.45
CA GLU A 312 -8.79 -5.40 37.46
C GLU A 312 -7.32 -5.40 37.01
N THR A 313 -6.97 -6.25 36.04
CA THR A 313 -5.61 -6.37 35.50
C THR A 313 -5.41 -5.54 34.23
N SER A 314 -6.49 -4.98 33.67
CA SER A 314 -6.47 -4.21 32.45
C SER A 314 -5.75 -2.87 32.67
N PRO A 315 -4.82 -2.48 31.78
CA PRO A 315 -4.18 -1.18 31.86
C PRO A 315 -5.15 -0.02 31.54
N LEU A 316 -6.36 -0.33 31.06
CA LEU A 316 -7.39 0.64 30.75
C LEU A 316 -8.32 0.96 31.93
N LYS A 317 -8.22 0.22 33.04
CA LYS A 317 -9.12 0.38 34.19
C LYS A 317 -9.00 1.74 34.85
N ASP A 318 -7.78 2.20 35.08
CA ASP A 318 -7.49 3.46 35.78
C ASP A 318 -7.56 4.67 34.84
N LEU A 319 -7.84 4.47 33.55
CA LEU A 319 -7.93 5.55 32.58
C LEU A 319 -9.32 6.21 32.61
N PRO A 320 -9.41 7.54 32.43
CA PRO A 320 -10.67 8.27 32.37
C PRO A 320 -11.38 8.09 31.01
N LEU A 321 -11.65 6.84 30.61
CA LEU A 321 -12.34 6.48 29.37
C LEU A 321 -13.71 7.14 29.23
N ARG A 322 -14.39 7.43 30.35
CA ARG A 322 -15.71 8.09 30.36
C ARG A 322 -15.66 9.57 29.96
N SER A 323 -14.56 10.25 30.28
CA SER A 323 -14.44 11.69 30.06
C SER A 323 -13.94 12.03 28.66
N GLY A 324 -13.35 11.07 27.92
CA GLY A 324 -12.60 11.35 26.69
C GLY A 324 -11.34 12.19 26.92
N GLU A 325 -11.02 12.45 28.18
CA GLU A 325 -9.83 13.16 28.63
C GLU A 325 -8.73 12.14 28.92
N GLY A 326 -7.46 12.56 28.90
CA GLY A 326 -6.31 11.69 29.13
C GLY A 326 -5.21 11.82 28.07
N ASP A 327 -3.98 11.53 28.46
CA ASP A 327 -2.82 11.57 27.57
C ASP A 327 -2.32 10.16 27.28
N PHE A 328 -3.10 9.43 26.47
CA PHE A 328 -2.76 8.10 26.00
C PHE A 328 -3.19 7.91 24.54
N GLU A 329 -2.56 6.97 23.85
CA GLU A 329 -2.93 6.54 22.50
C GLU A 329 -2.97 5.01 22.46
N LEU A 330 -4.10 4.43 22.05
CA LEU A 330 -4.24 2.99 21.87
C LEU A 330 -3.91 2.62 20.43
N VAL A 331 -2.78 1.96 20.21
CA VAL A 331 -2.38 1.43 18.91
C VAL A 331 -2.89 0.00 18.77
N LEU A 332 -3.56 -0.31 17.67
CA LEU A 332 -3.96 -1.67 17.33
C LEU A 332 -3.16 -2.17 16.13
N ILE A 333 -2.83 -3.45 16.17
CA ILE A 333 -2.10 -4.17 15.14
C ILE A 333 -2.86 -5.46 14.84
N LEU A 334 -3.39 -5.56 13.62
CA LEU A 334 -3.87 -6.83 13.07
C LEU A 334 -2.72 -7.47 12.29
N SER A 335 -2.39 -8.70 12.65
CA SER A 335 -1.48 -9.56 11.90
C SER A 335 -2.25 -10.71 11.27
N GLY A 336 -1.91 -11.10 10.05
CA GLY A 336 -2.47 -12.29 9.41
C GLY A 336 -1.73 -12.64 8.14
N THR A 337 -1.95 -13.83 7.61
CA THR A 337 -1.28 -14.35 6.42
C THR A 337 -2.20 -14.29 5.21
N VAL A 338 -1.71 -13.72 4.12
CA VAL A 338 -2.48 -13.59 2.86
C VAL A 338 -2.52 -14.93 2.15
N GLU A 339 -3.71 -15.46 1.91
CA GLU A 339 -3.96 -16.77 1.30
C GLU A 339 -3.18 -17.00 -0.02
N SER A 340 -3.19 -16.02 -0.93
CA SER A 340 -2.62 -16.20 -2.28
C SER A 340 -1.09 -16.17 -2.33
N THR A 341 -0.43 -15.53 -1.37
CA THR A 341 1.03 -15.32 -1.39
C THR A 341 1.74 -15.94 -0.19
N SER A 342 0.99 -16.47 0.77
CA SER A 342 1.47 -16.93 2.08
C SER A 342 2.34 -15.90 2.82
N ALA A 343 2.21 -14.63 2.46
CA ALA A 343 2.99 -13.55 3.04
C ALA A 343 2.26 -12.99 4.26
N THR A 344 3.01 -12.65 5.30
CA THR A 344 2.44 -11.98 6.47
C THR A 344 2.09 -10.53 6.14
N CYS A 345 0.90 -10.12 6.56
CA CYS A 345 0.35 -8.80 6.39
C CYS A 345 0.05 -8.22 7.76
N GLN A 346 0.57 -7.03 8.03
CA GLN A 346 0.28 -6.29 9.25
C GLN A 346 -0.40 -4.97 8.91
N VAL A 347 -1.53 -4.73 9.57
CA VAL A 347 -2.32 -3.50 9.43
C VAL A 347 -2.43 -2.86 10.80
N ARG A 348 -2.23 -1.55 10.85
CA ARG A 348 -2.17 -0.81 12.10
C ARG A 348 -3.14 0.36 12.07
N THR A 349 -3.69 0.70 13.21
CA THR A 349 -4.49 1.91 13.43
C THR A 349 -4.21 2.43 14.84
N SER A 350 -4.64 3.65 15.15
CA SER A 350 -4.62 4.14 16.52
C SER A 350 -5.89 4.87 16.90
N TYR A 351 -6.22 4.82 18.19
CA TYR A 351 -7.35 5.49 18.81
C TYR A 351 -6.84 6.45 19.88
N LEU A 352 -7.17 7.73 19.71
CA LEU A 352 -7.03 8.74 20.74
C LEU A 352 -8.21 8.65 21.74
N PRO A 353 -8.10 9.23 22.93
CA PRO A 353 -9.14 9.12 23.96
C PRO A 353 -10.49 9.67 23.50
N GLU A 354 -10.48 10.73 22.69
CA GLU A 354 -11.67 11.33 22.06
C GLU A 354 -12.32 10.43 20.98
N GLU A 355 -11.58 9.45 20.46
CA GLU A 355 -12.06 8.50 19.45
C GLU A 355 -12.59 7.19 20.11
N ILE A 356 -12.59 7.13 21.44
CA ILE A 356 -13.13 6.02 22.25
C ILE A 356 -14.44 6.49 22.89
N LEU A 357 -15.56 5.88 22.47
CA LEU A 357 -16.90 6.30 22.86
C LEU A 357 -17.47 5.42 23.97
N TRP A 358 -17.70 6.01 25.14
CA TRP A 358 -18.29 5.29 26.28
C TRP A 358 -19.82 5.22 26.21
N GLY A 359 -20.38 4.04 26.50
CA GLY A 359 -21.82 3.80 26.47
C GLY A 359 -22.38 3.69 25.05
N TYR A 360 -21.54 3.30 24.08
CA TYR A 360 -21.95 3.07 22.69
C TYR A 360 -21.70 1.61 22.32
N GLU A 361 -22.55 1.10 21.42
CA GLU A 361 -22.36 -0.19 20.76
C GLU A 361 -22.40 0.00 19.26
N PHE A 362 -21.78 -0.93 18.53
CA PHE A 362 -21.84 -0.89 17.08
C PHE A 362 -23.18 -1.42 16.55
N THR A 363 -23.71 -0.76 15.52
CA THR A 363 -24.90 -1.24 14.81
C THR A 363 -24.61 -2.57 14.11
N PRO A 364 -25.51 -3.57 14.14
CA PRO A 364 -25.34 -4.81 13.39
C PRO A 364 -25.15 -4.53 11.89
N ALA A 365 -23.99 -4.89 11.34
CA ALA A 365 -23.65 -4.63 9.93
C ALA A 365 -23.94 -5.83 9.02
N ILE A 366 -24.45 -6.93 9.56
CA ILE A 366 -24.71 -8.18 8.83
C ILE A 366 -26.22 -8.41 8.83
N SER A 367 -26.79 -8.63 7.65
CA SER A 367 -28.19 -8.94 7.45
C SER A 367 -28.37 -10.11 6.49
N LEU A 368 -29.55 -10.73 6.50
CA LEU A 368 -29.92 -11.79 5.57
C LEU A 368 -30.71 -11.18 4.41
N SER A 369 -30.30 -11.48 3.18
CA SER A 369 -31.08 -11.17 2.00
C SER A 369 -32.38 -11.96 1.97
N ALA A 370 -33.41 -11.45 1.28
CA ALA A 370 -34.61 -12.22 0.92
C ALA A 370 -34.28 -13.54 0.17
N SER A 371 -33.12 -13.60 -0.48
CA SER A 371 -32.61 -14.80 -1.15
C SER A 371 -31.89 -15.81 -0.25
N GLY A 372 -31.79 -15.54 1.06
CA GLY A 372 -31.07 -16.39 2.03
C GLY A 372 -29.54 -16.20 2.07
N LYS A 373 -28.99 -15.28 1.27
CA LYS A 373 -27.55 -14.93 1.30
C LYS A 373 -27.24 -13.91 2.40
N TYR A 374 -26.12 -14.08 3.10
CA TYR A 374 -25.61 -13.07 4.03
C TYR A 374 -25.08 -11.84 3.28
N ILE A 375 -25.49 -10.65 3.71
CA ILE A 375 -25.04 -9.36 3.19
C ILE A 375 -24.38 -8.59 4.33
N ALA A 376 -23.15 -8.13 4.10
CA ALA A 376 -22.47 -7.18 4.98
C ALA A 376 -22.64 -5.77 4.42
N ASP A 377 -23.40 -4.93 5.12
CA ASP A 377 -23.59 -3.53 4.76
C ASP A 377 -22.50 -2.67 5.40
N PHE A 378 -21.57 -2.18 4.57
CA PHE A 378 -20.46 -1.34 5.02
C PHE A 378 -20.88 0.09 5.35
N SER A 379 -22.10 0.54 5.00
CA SER A 379 -22.61 1.84 5.45
C SER A 379 -22.83 1.87 6.97
N LEU A 380 -23.19 0.72 7.55
CA LEU A 380 -23.41 0.52 8.99
C LEU A 380 -22.11 0.15 9.74
N PHE A 381 -20.99 -0.03 9.03
CA PHE A 381 -19.74 -0.53 9.61
C PHE A 381 -19.22 0.37 10.73
N ASP A 382 -19.19 1.68 10.47
CA ASP A 382 -18.70 2.71 11.39
C ASP A 382 -19.82 3.29 12.28
N GLN A 383 -21.08 2.86 12.08
CA GLN A 383 -22.22 3.42 12.79
C GLN A 383 -22.34 2.86 14.22
N VAL A 384 -22.45 3.77 15.17
CA VAL A 384 -22.55 3.48 16.61
C VAL A 384 -23.85 4.04 17.17
N VAL A 385 -24.42 3.32 18.14
CA VAL A 385 -25.67 3.70 18.82
C VAL A 385 -25.39 3.78 20.32
N LYS A 386 -25.98 4.79 20.97
CA LYS A 386 -25.86 4.96 22.42
C LYS A 386 -26.72 3.93 23.13
N VAL A 387 -26.13 3.21 24.07
CA VAL A 387 -26.80 2.18 24.86
C VAL A 387 -27.23 2.77 26.19
N ALA A 388 -28.44 2.43 26.63
CA ALA A 388 -28.90 2.80 27.96
C ALA A 388 -27.94 2.21 29.01
N PRO A 389 -27.56 2.97 30.04
CA PRO A 389 -26.73 2.43 31.11
C PRO A 389 -27.42 1.19 31.70
N PRO A 390 -26.66 0.12 32.04
CA PRO A 390 -27.24 -1.11 32.55
C PRO A 390 -28.11 -0.79 33.76
N SER A 391 -29.39 -1.17 33.67
CA SER A 391 -30.39 -1.07 34.73
C SER A 391 -29.98 -1.97 35.89
N GLY A 392 -29.11 -1.47 36.76
CA GLY A 392 -28.56 -2.24 37.88
C GLY A 392 -27.40 -1.56 38.62
N LEU A 393 -26.70 -0.61 38.00
CA LEU A 393 -25.80 0.28 38.73
C LEU A 393 -26.55 1.58 39.04
N ARG A 394 -27.26 1.61 40.19
CA ARG A 394 -27.66 2.89 40.78
C ARG A 394 -26.38 3.68 41.03
N ASP A 395 -26.19 4.73 40.23
CA ASP A 395 -25.18 5.75 40.49
C ASP A 395 -25.42 6.27 41.91
N SER A 396 -24.46 6.03 42.80
CA SER A 396 -24.37 6.71 44.10
C SER A 396 -23.89 8.15 43.91
N THR A 397 -24.50 8.88 42.98
CA THR A 397 -24.27 10.32 42.83
C THR A 397 -25.62 11.04 42.79
N VAL A 398 -25.80 11.87 43.82
CA VAL A 398 -26.96 12.74 44.04
C VAL A 398 -27.07 13.70 42.86
N CYS A 399 -28.04 13.48 41.97
CA CYS A 399 -28.47 14.48 41.00
C CYS A 399 -29.54 15.37 41.64
N TYR A 400 -29.21 16.63 41.87
CA TYR A 400 -30.19 17.67 42.16
C TYR A 400 -30.92 17.99 40.85
N GLY A 401 -32.12 17.44 40.67
CA GLY A 401 -32.94 17.62 39.48
C GLY A 401 -34.42 17.63 39.85
N ASP A 402 -35.15 18.60 39.32
CA ASP A 402 -36.55 18.90 39.59
C ASP A 402 -37.48 17.68 39.36
N PRO A 403 -38.25 17.22 40.35
CA PRO A 403 -39.04 15.97 40.30
C PRO A 403 -40.12 15.93 39.20
N GLU A 404 -40.54 17.07 38.65
CA GLU A 404 -41.53 17.11 37.57
C GLU A 404 -40.95 16.68 36.22
N LYS A 405 -39.67 16.97 35.97
CA LYS A 405 -39.00 16.63 34.70
C LYS A 405 -38.81 15.12 34.55
N LEU A 406 -38.54 14.44 35.65
CA LEU A 406 -38.39 12.98 35.70
C LEU A 406 -39.69 12.24 35.36
N LYS A 407 -40.84 12.75 35.82
CA LYS A 407 -42.16 12.15 35.52
C LYS A 407 -42.53 12.31 34.05
N LEU A 408 -42.15 13.43 33.42
CA LEU A 408 -42.41 13.67 32.01
C LEU A 408 -41.58 12.72 31.11
N GLU A 409 -40.31 12.49 31.45
CA GLU A 409 -39.44 11.55 30.74
C GLU A 409 -39.91 10.10 30.86
N GLU A 410 -40.47 9.69 32.01
CA GLU A 410 -41.11 8.37 32.17
C GLU A 410 -42.33 8.20 31.26
N SER A 411 -43.21 9.21 31.19
CA SER A 411 -44.42 9.15 30.37
C SER A 411 -44.16 9.06 28.85
N LEU A 412 -43.11 9.74 28.37
CA LEU A 412 -42.69 9.70 26.96
C LEU A 412 -42.07 8.34 26.60
N ARG A 413 -41.44 7.67 27.55
CA ARG A 413 -40.80 6.37 27.36
C ARG A 413 -41.82 5.24 27.23
N GLU A 414 -42.90 5.30 28.03
CA GLU A 414 -44.04 4.37 27.92
C GLU A 414 -44.80 4.50 26.59
N GLN A 415 -44.78 5.68 25.96
CA GLN A 415 -45.37 5.86 24.62
C GLN A 415 -44.48 5.29 23.52
N ALA A 416 -43.16 5.40 23.63
CA ALA A 416 -42.22 4.91 22.61
C ALA A 416 -42.14 3.37 22.55
N GLU A 417 -42.32 2.68 23.68
CA GLU A 417 -42.32 1.20 23.72
C GLU A 417 -43.54 0.56 23.03
N LYS A 418 -44.61 1.32 22.78
CA LYS A 418 -45.79 0.82 22.06
C LYS A 418 -45.64 0.77 20.54
N GLU A 419 -44.62 1.39 19.93
CA GLU A 419 -44.56 1.59 18.48
C GLU A 419 -43.40 0.88 17.73
N GLY A 420 -42.49 0.14 18.40
CA GLY A 420 -41.29 -0.36 17.70
C GLY A 420 -40.86 -1.79 18.07
N SER A 421 -41.40 -2.80 17.39
CA SER A 421 -40.84 -4.16 17.41
C SER A 421 -40.41 -4.59 16.00
N ALA A 422 -39.11 -4.64 15.76
CA ALA A 422 -38.48 -5.29 14.61
C ALA A 422 -37.40 -6.25 15.11
N LEU A 423 -37.50 -7.53 14.73
CA LEU A 423 -36.63 -8.61 15.20
C LEU A 423 -35.19 -8.46 14.69
N SER A 424 -34.24 -8.36 15.63
CA SER A 424 -32.80 -8.50 15.42
C SER A 424 -32.36 -9.93 15.74
N VAL A 425 -31.65 -10.59 14.82
CA VAL A 425 -31.08 -11.93 15.03
C VAL A 425 -29.59 -11.77 15.40
N ARG A 426 -29.22 -12.26 16.59
CA ARG A 426 -27.83 -12.36 17.06
C ARG A 426 -27.31 -13.76 16.73
N ILE A 427 -26.17 -13.84 16.05
CA ILE A 427 -25.49 -15.11 15.77
C ILE A 427 -24.62 -15.44 16.99
N SER A 428 -24.86 -16.61 17.59
CA SER A 428 -23.97 -17.29 18.51
C SER A 428 -23.23 -18.36 17.71
N ASN A 429 -21.90 -18.29 17.64
CA ASN A 429 -21.09 -19.34 17.02
C ASN A 429 -20.53 -20.23 18.15
N VAL A 430 -20.97 -21.48 18.15
CA VAL A 430 -20.50 -22.56 19.05
C VAL A 430 -19.07 -22.95 18.72
#